data_AF-A0AAN6WI14-F1
#
_entry.id   AF-A0AAN6WI14-F1
#
_cell.length_a   1.000
_cell.length_b   1.000
_cell.length_c   1.000
_cell.angle_alpha   90.00
_cell.angle_beta   90.00
_cell.angle_gamma   90.00
#
_symmetry.space_group_name_H-M   'P 1'
#
loop_
_entity.id
_entity.type
_entity.pdbx_description
1 polymer ?
#
loop_
_entity_poly.entity_id
_entity_poly.type
_entity_poly.pdbx_seq_one_letter_code
_entity_poly.pdbx_strand_id
1 'polypeptide(L)'
;MDDNSDYLVLTQAQLSEVREFQKELHLCPDLEVYERCAAKRDELLDQHAEVTILVAAYQQVMSTYCAHLKSVFTLCAQTDSETHQTLDIHEASESPDDPMLRHWRSFSDIADHGYKIKSDCLGALRTVAKCWGREVVMHYGWASKGEKYCNVLRTAALHVRSWPTAVQRLNQIMMHRHRAIKASIIKNHRNPIEQIDLQRLAKDQHSEQSLLSPPGAFGYDKFGLLVQSNFADPSSTMAVCCTKESAHCQPMLQLQPSSSQEPSCSQELSPQFPLQQSPPPESSLTQSCSTQSSPRGSSPSNTSALTPSPSELSLPVSPTRSSSPEPS
;
A
#
# COMPACT_ATOMS: atom_id res chain seq x y z
N MET A 1 -19.42 11.74 -8.56
CA MET A 1 -18.32 12.36 -7.80
C MET A 1 -17.16 11.39 -7.83
N ASP A 2 -16.02 11.78 -8.37
CA ASP A 2 -14.84 10.92 -8.56
C ASP A 2 -14.20 10.55 -7.22
N ASP A 3 -14.77 9.54 -6.55
CA ASP A 3 -14.34 9.09 -5.23
C ASP A 3 -13.23 8.04 -5.29
N ASN A 4 -12.38 8.11 -6.30
CA ASN A 4 -11.22 7.22 -6.40
C ASN A 4 -10.07 7.81 -5.56
N SER A 5 -10.31 7.87 -4.25
CA SER A 5 -9.35 8.33 -3.24
C SER A 5 -8.15 7.38 -3.12
N ASP A 6 -8.29 6.14 -3.59
CA ASP A 6 -7.25 5.11 -3.59
C ASP A 6 -6.00 5.51 -4.36
N TYR A 7 -6.16 6.31 -5.43
CA TYR A 7 -5.04 6.90 -6.18
C TYR A 7 -4.11 7.78 -5.35
N LEU A 8 -4.45 8.17 -4.12
CA LEU A 8 -3.58 9.01 -3.28
C LEU A 8 -2.91 8.25 -2.15
N VAL A 9 -3.42 7.05 -1.82
CA VAL A 9 -2.97 6.27 -0.67
C VAL A 9 -2.32 4.95 -1.06
N LEU A 10 -2.62 4.43 -2.25
CA LEU A 10 -1.96 3.27 -2.83
C LEU A 10 -0.88 3.71 -3.82
N THR A 11 0.19 2.91 -3.90
CA THR A 11 1.17 3.03 -4.99
C THR A 11 0.55 2.58 -6.32
N GLN A 12 1.18 2.95 -7.44
CA GLN A 12 0.69 2.53 -8.75
C GLN A 12 0.66 1.00 -8.92
N ALA A 13 1.63 0.28 -8.34
CA ALA A 13 1.69 -1.18 -8.41
C ALA A 13 0.50 -1.81 -7.66
N GLN A 14 0.31 -1.40 -6.40
CA GLN A 14 -0.82 -1.84 -5.55
C GLN A 14 -2.17 -1.56 -6.20
N LEU A 15 -2.33 -0.37 -6.80
CA LEU A 15 -3.57 -0.02 -7.46
C LEU A 15 -3.85 -0.88 -8.69
N SER A 16 -2.82 -1.20 -9.48
CA SER A 16 -2.95 -2.12 -10.61
C SER A 16 -3.34 -3.52 -10.13
N GLU A 17 -2.72 -3.99 -9.06
CA GLU A 17 -2.99 -5.29 -8.43
C GLU A 17 -4.45 -5.41 -7.96
N VAL A 18 -4.95 -4.42 -7.21
CA VAL A 18 -6.35 -4.39 -6.74
C VAL A 18 -7.35 -4.41 -7.91
N ARG A 19 -7.04 -3.71 -9.01
CA ARG A 19 -7.89 -3.70 -10.21
C ARG A 19 -7.88 -5.01 -10.96
N GLU A 20 -6.72 -5.66 -11.02
CA GLU A 20 -6.58 -6.97 -11.64
C GLU A 20 -7.42 -7.98 -10.85
N PHE A 21 -7.29 -7.99 -9.53
CA PHE A 21 -8.13 -8.80 -8.65
C PHE A 21 -9.63 -8.49 -8.82
N GLN A 22 -10.01 -7.22 -8.91
CA GLN A 22 -11.40 -6.84 -9.18
C GLN A 22 -11.92 -7.42 -10.50
N LYS A 23 -11.11 -7.40 -11.56
CA LYS A 23 -11.47 -8.01 -12.86
C LYS A 23 -11.60 -9.52 -12.75
N GLU A 24 -10.71 -10.16 -12.00
CA GLU A 24 -10.77 -11.60 -11.75
C GLU A 24 -12.07 -11.98 -11.04
N LEU A 25 -12.44 -11.28 -9.97
CA LEU A 25 -13.70 -11.54 -9.26
C LEU A 25 -14.93 -11.33 -10.14
N HIS A 26 -14.89 -10.36 -11.05
CA HIS A 26 -15.99 -10.09 -11.97
C HIS A 26 -16.23 -11.22 -12.99
N LEU A 27 -15.18 -11.96 -13.35
CA LEU A 27 -15.26 -13.08 -14.30
C LEU A 27 -15.46 -14.44 -13.61
N CYS A 28 -15.40 -14.47 -12.29
CA CYS A 28 -15.45 -15.68 -11.49
C CYS A 28 -16.91 -16.11 -11.24
N PRO A 29 -17.24 -17.41 -11.33
CA PRO A 29 -18.53 -17.93 -10.88
C PRO A 29 -18.73 -17.68 -9.37
N ASP A 30 -19.96 -17.40 -8.95
CA ASP A 30 -20.28 -17.04 -7.55
C ASP A 30 -19.75 -18.04 -6.50
N LEU A 31 -19.73 -19.34 -6.83
CA LEU A 31 -19.25 -20.40 -5.94
C LEU A 31 -17.73 -20.34 -5.69
N GLU A 32 -16.96 -19.81 -6.63
CA GLU A 32 -15.49 -19.74 -6.57
C GLU A 32 -14.98 -18.38 -6.03
N VAL A 33 -15.85 -17.35 -6.01
CA VAL A 33 -15.51 -16.01 -5.52
C VAL A 33 -15.02 -16.07 -4.07
N TYR A 34 -15.66 -16.87 -3.22
CA TYR A 34 -15.28 -16.98 -1.81
C TYR A 34 -13.88 -17.56 -1.64
N GLU A 35 -13.58 -18.67 -2.33
CA GLU A 35 -12.28 -19.34 -2.26
C GLU A 35 -11.16 -18.42 -2.74
N ARG A 36 -11.40 -17.68 -3.82
CA ARG A 36 -10.44 -16.70 -4.34
C ARG A 36 -10.22 -15.53 -3.37
N CYS A 37 -11.28 -15.05 -2.72
CA CYS A 37 -11.15 -14.04 -1.67
C CYS A 37 -10.37 -14.57 -0.46
N ALA A 38 -10.63 -15.81 -0.04
CA ALA A 38 -9.92 -16.45 1.08
C ALA A 38 -8.42 -16.63 0.78
N ALA A 39 -8.08 -17.08 -0.43
CA ALA A 39 -6.68 -17.20 -0.86
C ALA A 39 -5.96 -15.84 -0.85
N LYS A 40 -6.59 -14.79 -1.39
CA LYS A 40 -6.01 -13.43 -1.39
C LYS A 40 -5.90 -12.84 0.03
N ARG A 41 -6.85 -13.14 0.92
CA ARG A 41 -6.78 -12.78 2.35
C ARG A 41 -5.51 -13.37 2.98
N ASP A 42 -5.31 -14.68 2.83
CA ASP A 42 -4.17 -15.37 3.43
C ASP A 42 -2.84 -14.82 2.89
N GLU A 43 -2.75 -14.60 1.57
CA GLU A 43 -1.60 -13.94 0.93
C GLU A 43 -1.30 -12.56 1.53
N LEU A 44 -2.33 -11.75 1.81
CA LEU A 44 -2.16 -10.41 2.37
C LEU A 44 -1.78 -10.45 3.86
N LEU A 45 -2.31 -11.41 4.62
CA LEU A 45 -1.94 -11.60 6.03
C LEU A 45 -0.47 -12.02 6.17
N ASP A 46 0.04 -12.80 5.22
CA ASP A 46 1.46 -13.21 5.18
C ASP A 46 2.41 -12.04 4.90
N GLN A 47 1.94 -10.96 4.26
CA GLN A 47 2.74 -9.77 3.94
C GLN A 47 2.90 -8.77 5.11
N HIS A 48 2.38 -9.10 6.31
CA HIS A 48 2.48 -8.32 7.56
C HIS A 48 1.82 -6.91 7.55
N ALA A 49 2.04 -6.12 8.62
CA ALA A 49 1.38 -4.85 8.89
C ALA A 49 1.68 -3.70 7.89
N GLU A 50 2.67 -3.86 7.01
CA GLU A 50 3.05 -2.81 6.06
C GLU A 50 2.03 -2.59 4.94
N VAL A 51 1.08 -3.53 4.77
CA VAL A 51 0.04 -3.50 3.73
C VAL A 51 -1.35 -3.11 4.24
N THR A 52 -1.50 -2.57 5.44
CA THR A 52 -2.82 -2.22 6.04
C THR A 52 -3.77 -1.44 5.10
N ILE A 53 -3.29 -0.39 4.42
CA ILE A 53 -4.11 0.38 3.45
C ILE A 53 -4.50 -0.47 2.23
N LEU A 54 -3.61 -1.35 1.77
CA LEU A 54 -3.89 -2.29 0.68
C LEU A 54 -4.94 -3.32 1.10
N VAL A 55 -4.82 -3.87 2.31
CA VAL A 55 -5.81 -4.78 2.91
C VAL A 55 -7.19 -4.13 2.94
N ALA A 56 -7.28 -2.86 3.36
CA ALA A 56 -8.53 -2.10 3.34
C ALA A 56 -9.14 -2.00 1.92
N ALA A 57 -8.31 -1.72 0.91
CA ALA A 57 -8.76 -1.67 -0.48
C ALA A 57 -9.28 -3.03 -0.97
N TYR A 58 -8.59 -4.12 -0.61
CA TYR A 58 -9.05 -5.48 -0.92
C TYR A 58 -10.35 -5.83 -0.21
N GLN A 59 -10.53 -5.48 1.06
CA GLN A 59 -11.80 -5.68 1.77
C GLN A 59 -12.96 -4.97 1.05
N GLN A 60 -12.74 -3.75 0.55
CA GLN A 60 -13.75 -3.03 -0.22
C GLN A 60 -14.17 -3.80 -1.48
N VAL A 61 -13.18 -4.32 -2.23
CA VAL A 61 -13.44 -5.13 -3.43
C VAL A 61 -14.16 -6.43 -3.04
N MET A 62 -13.63 -7.19 -2.09
CA MET A 62 -14.22 -8.47 -1.66
C MET A 62 -15.67 -8.33 -1.18
N SER A 63 -15.98 -7.31 -0.38
CA SER A 63 -17.35 -7.04 0.11
C SER A 63 -18.33 -6.59 -0.97
N THR A 64 -17.82 -6.06 -2.10
CA THR A 64 -18.64 -5.68 -3.25
C THR A 64 -19.08 -6.90 -4.07
N TYR A 65 -18.22 -7.92 -4.20
CA TYR A 65 -18.46 -9.08 -5.07
C TYR A 65 -18.89 -10.34 -4.31
N CYS A 66 -18.68 -10.41 -2.99
CA CYS A 66 -19.04 -11.59 -2.19
C CYS A 66 -20.04 -11.25 -1.08
N ALA A 67 -21.32 -11.60 -1.28
CA ALA A 67 -22.37 -11.39 -0.28
C ALA A 67 -22.10 -12.15 1.03
N HIS A 68 -21.52 -13.35 0.95
CA HIS A 68 -21.17 -14.13 2.13
C HIS A 68 -20.11 -13.41 2.99
N LEU A 69 -19.08 -12.83 2.36
CA LEU A 69 -18.07 -12.06 3.10
C LEU A 69 -18.64 -10.81 3.74
N LYS A 70 -19.62 -10.16 3.10
CA LYS A 70 -20.31 -9.02 3.71
C LYS A 70 -20.98 -9.41 5.04
N SER A 71 -21.59 -10.59 5.12
CA SER A 71 -22.15 -11.12 6.37
C SER A 71 -21.05 -11.44 7.39
N VAL A 72 -19.95 -12.06 6.96
CA VAL A 72 -18.80 -12.36 7.84
C VAL A 72 -18.21 -11.09 8.45
N PHE A 73 -17.96 -10.05 7.65
CA PHE A 73 -17.45 -8.76 8.16
C PHE A 73 -18.43 -8.08 9.12
N THR A 74 -19.74 -8.21 8.88
CA THR A 74 -20.77 -7.69 9.80
C THR A 74 -20.72 -8.41 11.15
N LEU A 75 -20.53 -9.74 11.15
CA LEU A 75 -20.38 -10.53 12.38
C LEU A 75 -19.10 -10.15 13.14
N CYS A 76 -17.98 -9.99 12.44
CA CYS A 76 -16.72 -9.55 13.05
C CYS A 76 -16.89 -8.20 13.77
N ALA A 77 -17.55 -7.23 13.14
CA ALA A 77 -17.77 -5.90 13.71
C ALA A 77 -18.68 -5.90 14.96
N GLN A 78 -19.61 -6.85 15.08
CA GLN A 78 -20.51 -6.96 16.24
C GLN A 78 -19.78 -7.48 17.48
N THR A 79 -18.84 -8.42 17.31
CA THR A 79 -18.13 -9.03 18.44
C THR A 79 -17.22 -8.06 19.23
N ASP A 80 -16.81 -6.95 18.61
CA ASP A 80 -15.94 -5.96 19.26
C ASP A 80 -16.73 -4.91 20.07
N SER A 81 -18.03 -4.77 19.81
CA SER A 81 -18.88 -3.80 20.51
C SER A 81 -19.41 -4.32 21.86
N GLU A 82 -19.37 -5.64 22.10
CA GLU A 82 -20.03 -6.26 23.26
C GLU A 82 -19.12 -6.52 24.47
N THR A 83 -17.84 -6.10 24.43
CA THR A 83 -16.91 -6.28 25.56
C THR A 83 -17.20 -5.39 26.80
N HIS A 84 -18.39 -4.80 26.90
CA HIS A 84 -18.89 -4.17 28.13
C HIS A 84 -20.31 -4.57 28.54
N GLN A 85 -20.95 -5.55 27.90
CA GLN A 85 -22.24 -6.04 28.37
C GLN A 85 -22.26 -7.57 28.43
N THR A 86 -22.02 -8.08 29.63
CA THR A 86 -22.37 -9.44 30.06
C THR A 86 -23.84 -9.70 29.72
N LEU A 87 -24.09 -10.39 28.62
CA LEU A 87 -25.35 -11.04 28.35
C LEU A 87 -25.07 -12.52 28.15
N ASP A 88 -25.48 -13.29 29.16
CA ASP A 88 -25.65 -14.73 29.10
C ASP A 88 -26.59 -15.07 27.96
N ILE A 89 -26.04 -15.49 26.81
CA ILE A 89 -26.79 -16.20 25.79
C ILE A 89 -26.08 -17.52 25.54
N HIS A 90 -26.60 -18.54 26.21
CA HIS A 90 -26.47 -19.93 25.81
C HIS A 90 -27.15 -20.13 24.44
N GLU A 91 -26.56 -21.01 23.63
CA GLU A 91 -27.10 -21.63 22.40
C GLU A 91 -26.96 -20.85 21.08
N ALA A 92 -25.75 -20.89 20.51
CA ALA A 92 -25.54 -21.57 19.24
C ALA A 92 -24.09 -22.08 19.17
N SER A 93 -23.97 -23.40 19.04
CA SER A 93 -22.73 -24.15 18.89
C SER A 93 -22.05 -23.84 17.55
N GLU A 94 -21.24 -22.79 17.50
CA GLU A 94 -20.07 -22.72 16.64
C GLU A 94 -18.85 -22.59 17.55
N SER A 95 -17.89 -23.51 17.41
CA SER A 95 -16.68 -23.52 18.22
C SER A 95 -15.99 -22.14 18.17
N PRO A 96 -15.69 -21.49 19.30
CA PRO A 96 -14.87 -20.27 19.37
C PRO A 96 -13.47 -20.42 18.75
N ASP A 97 -13.11 -21.65 18.37
CA ASP A 97 -11.88 -22.06 17.71
C ASP A 97 -12.04 -22.34 16.21
N ASP A 98 -13.04 -21.82 15.49
CA ASP A 98 -13.00 -21.92 14.02
C ASP A 98 -11.80 -21.11 13.46
N PRO A 99 -10.74 -21.78 12.94
CA PRO A 99 -9.56 -21.11 12.43
C PRO A 99 -9.89 -20.17 11.26
N MET A 100 -10.94 -20.49 10.48
CA MET A 100 -11.35 -19.69 9.33
C MET A 100 -11.92 -18.34 9.75
N LEU A 101 -12.78 -18.31 10.77
CA LEU A 101 -13.34 -17.08 11.33
C LEU A 101 -12.25 -16.21 11.96
N ARG A 102 -11.21 -16.82 12.58
CA ARG A 102 -10.07 -16.08 13.13
C ARG A 102 -9.29 -15.32 12.07
N HIS A 103 -9.03 -15.95 10.92
CA HIS A 103 -8.32 -15.27 9.83
C HIS A 103 -9.15 -14.11 9.27
N TRP A 104 -10.46 -14.29 9.11
CA TRP A 104 -11.35 -13.20 8.67
C TRP A 104 -11.42 -12.06 9.68
N ARG A 105 -11.46 -12.34 10.99
CA ARG A 105 -11.39 -11.31 12.03
C ARG A 105 -10.06 -10.55 11.96
N SER A 106 -8.93 -11.26 11.95
CA SER A 106 -7.61 -10.61 11.86
C SER A 106 -7.48 -9.76 10.59
N PHE A 107 -8.01 -10.22 9.47
CA PHE A 107 -8.03 -9.44 8.24
C PHE A 107 -8.89 -8.18 8.36
N SER A 108 -10.10 -8.31 8.94
CA SER A 108 -11.00 -7.18 9.18
C SER A 108 -10.37 -6.12 10.08
N ASP A 109 -9.72 -6.53 11.16
CA ASP A 109 -9.05 -5.60 12.10
C ASP A 109 -7.94 -4.79 11.40
N ILE A 110 -7.16 -5.46 10.55
CA ILE A 110 -6.09 -4.83 9.76
C ILE A 110 -6.69 -3.89 8.71
N ALA A 111 -7.77 -4.29 8.05
CA ALA A 111 -8.48 -3.47 7.08
C ALA A 111 -9.07 -2.20 7.72
N ASP A 112 -9.72 -2.33 8.88
CA ASP A 112 -10.30 -1.21 9.62
C ASP A 112 -9.22 -0.22 10.06
N HIS A 113 -8.06 -0.73 10.51
CA HIS A 113 -6.89 0.10 10.76
C HIS A 113 -6.41 0.82 9.49
N GLY A 114 -6.36 0.11 8.36
CA GLY A 114 -6.02 0.68 7.05
C GLY A 114 -6.99 1.77 6.58
N TYR A 115 -8.30 1.57 6.76
CA TYR A 115 -9.33 2.56 6.48
C TYR A 115 -9.15 3.82 7.31
N LYS A 116 -8.84 3.66 8.59
CA LYS A 116 -8.55 4.78 9.49
C LYS A 116 -7.35 5.59 9.00
N ILE A 117 -6.23 4.93 8.71
CA ILE A 117 -5.03 5.60 8.15
C ILE A 117 -5.37 6.32 6.84
N LYS A 118 -6.09 5.66 5.94
CA LYS A 118 -6.55 6.25 4.67
C LYS A 118 -7.36 7.51 4.92
N SER A 119 -8.38 7.45 5.76
CA SER A 119 -9.25 8.58 6.09
C SER A 119 -8.46 9.77 6.66
N ASP A 120 -7.64 9.50 7.67
CA ASP A 120 -6.89 10.52 8.40
C ASP A 120 -5.85 11.22 7.49
N CYS A 121 -5.24 10.48 6.55
CA CYS A 121 -4.24 11.03 5.64
C CYS A 121 -4.84 11.72 4.40
N LEU A 122 -6.04 11.33 3.95
CA LEU A 122 -6.57 11.69 2.64
C LEU A 122 -6.74 13.20 2.44
N GLY A 123 -7.22 13.92 3.45
CA GLY A 123 -7.39 15.38 3.37
C GLY A 123 -6.06 16.11 3.15
N ALA A 124 -5.01 15.68 3.84
CA ALA A 124 -3.67 16.22 3.69
C ALA A 124 -3.08 15.88 2.31
N LEU A 125 -3.16 14.61 1.89
CA LEU A 125 -2.61 14.15 0.62
C LEU A 125 -3.32 14.77 -0.59
N ARG A 126 -4.64 15.03 -0.53
CA ARG A 126 -5.36 15.80 -1.56
C ARG A 126 -4.78 17.21 -1.72
N THR A 127 -4.37 17.84 -0.62
CA THR A 127 -3.76 19.18 -0.65
C THR A 127 -2.37 19.14 -1.25
N VAL A 128 -1.57 18.14 -0.85
CA VAL A 128 -0.21 17.94 -1.39
C VAL A 128 -0.27 17.65 -2.89
N ALA A 129 -1.17 16.78 -3.34
CA ALA A 129 -1.35 16.47 -4.76
C ALA A 129 -1.71 17.71 -5.60
N LYS A 130 -2.48 18.66 -5.04
CA LYS A 130 -2.77 19.94 -5.71
C LYS A 130 -1.54 20.85 -5.86
N CYS A 131 -0.57 20.74 -4.96
CA CYS A 131 0.64 21.56 -5.01
C CYS A 131 1.73 20.87 -5.84
N TRP A 132 2.00 19.60 -5.56
CA TRP A 132 3.17 18.88 -6.08
C TRP A 132 2.87 17.85 -7.15
N GLY A 133 1.60 17.64 -7.49
CA GLY A 133 1.19 16.61 -8.45
C GLY A 133 0.82 15.29 -7.78
N ARG A 134 -0.08 14.55 -8.43
CA ARG A 134 -0.62 13.28 -7.93
C ARG A 134 0.42 12.17 -8.04
N GLU A 135 1.12 12.14 -9.16
CA GLU A 135 2.17 11.20 -9.50
C GLU A 135 3.32 11.22 -8.48
N VAL A 136 3.65 12.39 -7.93
CA VAL A 136 4.63 12.55 -6.86
C VAL A 136 4.14 11.89 -5.58
N VAL A 137 2.90 12.19 -5.16
CA VAL A 137 2.28 11.59 -3.97
C VAL A 137 2.24 10.06 -4.06
N MET A 138 1.80 9.54 -5.21
CA MET A 138 1.71 8.09 -5.47
C MET A 138 3.08 7.41 -5.45
N HIS A 139 4.09 8.07 -6.00
CA HIS A 139 5.42 7.49 -6.12
C HIS A 139 6.08 7.26 -4.76
N TYR A 140 5.94 8.21 -3.85
CA TYR A 140 6.55 8.14 -2.51
C TYR A 140 5.67 7.45 -1.46
N GLY A 141 4.40 7.17 -1.76
CA GLY A 141 3.52 6.38 -0.89
C GLY A 141 3.35 6.97 0.51
N TRP A 142 3.22 8.30 0.62
CA TRP A 142 3.29 9.02 1.91
C TRP A 142 2.21 8.64 2.93
N ALA A 143 1.08 8.09 2.50
CA ALA A 143 0.02 7.61 3.39
C ALA A 143 0.53 6.57 4.41
N SER A 144 1.47 5.72 4.01
CA SER A 144 2.08 4.71 4.88
C SER A 144 2.87 5.28 6.07
N LYS A 145 3.24 6.57 6.03
CA LYS A 145 3.94 7.26 7.13
C LYS A 145 3.00 7.76 8.23
N GLY A 146 1.69 7.62 8.04
CA GLY A 146 0.65 8.00 9.00
C GLY A 146 0.26 9.48 8.98
N GLU A 147 -0.80 9.78 9.74
CA GLU A 147 -1.47 11.08 9.75
C GLU A 147 -0.54 12.24 10.08
N LYS A 148 0.25 12.11 11.16
CA LYS A 148 1.16 13.17 11.63
C LYS A 148 2.15 13.58 10.55
N TYR A 149 2.72 12.60 9.83
CA TYR A 149 3.61 12.84 8.72
C TYR A 149 2.88 13.57 7.58
N CYS A 150 1.69 13.09 7.21
CA CYS A 150 0.87 13.69 6.15
C CYS A 150 0.48 15.15 6.47
N ASN A 151 0.20 15.48 7.73
CA ASN A 151 -0.11 16.84 8.15
C ASN A 151 1.12 17.77 8.05
N VAL A 152 2.31 17.31 8.45
CA VAL A 152 3.56 18.09 8.29
C VAL A 152 3.89 18.28 6.80
N LEU A 153 3.73 17.23 6.00
CA LEU A 153 3.90 17.24 4.55
C LEU A 153 2.97 18.28 3.88
N ARG A 154 1.70 18.32 4.30
CA ARG A 154 0.74 19.34 3.84
C ARG A 154 1.23 20.75 4.14
N THR A 155 1.69 21.02 5.36
CA THR A 155 2.23 22.34 5.73
C THR A 155 3.42 22.72 4.87
N ALA A 156 4.35 21.78 4.63
CA ALA A 156 5.50 22.02 3.78
C ALA A 156 5.10 22.30 2.31
N ALA A 157 4.12 21.56 1.78
CA ALA A 157 3.60 21.76 0.43
C ALA A 157 2.85 23.08 0.24
N LEU A 158 2.16 23.56 1.28
CA LEU A 158 1.54 24.89 1.26
C LEU A 158 2.58 26.01 1.31
N HIS A 159 3.71 25.79 1.98
CA HIS A 159 4.82 26.74 2.06
C HIS A 159 5.62 26.82 0.76
N VAL A 160 6.02 25.67 0.19
CA VAL A 160 6.73 25.58 -1.09
C VAL A 160 5.86 24.87 -2.12
N ARG A 161 4.99 25.63 -2.81
CA ARG A 161 3.95 25.04 -3.66
C ARG A 161 4.49 24.35 -4.92
N SER A 162 5.66 24.75 -5.43
CA SER A 162 6.27 24.17 -6.62
C SER A 162 7.10 22.93 -6.26
N TRP A 163 6.79 21.76 -6.84
CA TRP A 163 7.58 20.54 -6.63
C TRP A 163 9.05 20.71 -7.03
N PRO A 164 9.40 21.24 -8.23
CA PRO A 164 10.81 21.49 -8.58
C PRO A 164 11.57 22.31 -7.56
N THR A 165 10.94 23.32 -6.96
CA THR A 165 11.57 24.13 -5.90
C THR A 165 11.67 23.35 -4.59
N ALA A 166 10.62 22.60 -4.23
CA ALA A 166 10.58 21.79 -3.01
C ALA A 166 11.65 20.70 -3.02
N VAL A 167 11.79 19.97 -4.13
CA VAL A 167 12.74 18.86 -4.24
C VAL A 167 14.19 19.34 -4.16
N GLN A 168 14.52 20.47 -4.78
CA GLN A 168 15.85 21.08 -4.65
C GLN A 168 16.19 21.39 -3.19
N ARG A 169 15.25 22.00 -2.44
CA ARG A 169 15.43 22.33 -1.02
C ARG A 169 15.47 21.08 -0.14
N LEU A 170 14.62 20.09 -0.41
CA LEU A 170 14.64 18.81 0.31
C LEU A 170 15.98 18.11 0.16
N ASN A 171 16.53 18.07 -1.06
CA ASN A 171 17.84 17.47 -1.31
C ASN A 171 18.94 18.14 -0.49
N GLN A 172 18.92 19.48 -0.39
CA GLN A 172 19.87 20.22 0.46
C GLN A 172 19.69 19.89 1.94
N ILE A 173 18.44 19.91 2.44
CA ILE A 173 18.11 19.61 3.84
C ILE A 173 18.56 18.19 4.20
N MET A 174 18.25 17.21 3.35
CA MET A 174 18.62 15.80 3.53
C MET A 174 20.15 15.61 3.49
N MET A 175 20.85 16.28 2.57
CA MET A 175 22.31 16.27 2.52
C MET A 175 22.94 16.89 3.76
N HIS A 176 22.37 17.98 4.25
CA HIS A 176 22.85 18.61 5.48
C HIS A 176 22.65 17.69 6.68
N ARG A 177 21.50 17.01 6.77
CA ARG A 177 21.24 15.97 7.78
C ARG A 177 22.24 14.82 7.69
N HIS A 178 22.50 14.32 6.48
CA HIS A 178 23.45 13.24 6.24
C HIS A 178 24.88 13.59 6.69
N ARG A 179 25.34 14.82 6.42
CA ARG A 179 26.68 15.29 6.81
C ARG A 179 26.80 15.59 8.29
N ALA A 180 25.79 16.23 8.88
CA ALA A 180 25.84 16.68 10.28
C ALA A 180 25.72 15.52 11.27
N ILE A 181 24.95 14.48 10.91
CA ILE A 181 24.67 13.35 11.80
C ILE A 181 25.25 12.10 11.15
N LYS A 182 26.46 11.68 11.57
CA LYS A 182 27.13 10.47 11.04
C LYS A 182 26.26 9.20 11.12
N ALA A 183 25.23 9.18 11.98
CA ALA A 183 24.28 8.08 12.11
C ALA A 183 22.98 8.24 11.28
N SER A 184 22.66 9.43 10.73
CA SER A 184 21.43 9.68 9.97
C SER A 184 21.70 9.54 8.47
N ILE A 185 22.02 8.31 8.06
CA ILE A 185 22.19 7.96 6.66
C ILE A 185 20.85 8.15 5.94
N ILE A 186 20.88 8.72 4.73
CA ILE A 186 19.71 8.76 3.85
C ILE A 186 19.26 7.32 3.64
N LYS A 187 18.04 7.00 4.08
CA LYS A 187 17.55 5.62 4.13
C LYS A 187 17.62 4.98 2.75
N ASN A 188 17.96 3.70 2.72
CA ASN A 188 17.93 2.89 1.52
C ASN A 188 16.48 2.53 1.18
N HIS A 189 15.69 3.52 0.77
CA HIS A 189 14.26 3.38 0.53
C HIS A 189 13.79 4.38 -0.55
N ARG A 190 12.74 4.02 -1.29
CA ARG A 190 12.15 4.86 -2.35
C ARG A 190 11.69 6.23 -1.85
N ASN A 191 11.18 6.28 -0.62
CA ASN A 191 10.88 7.52 0.09
C ASN A 191 11.87 7.72 1.25
N PRO A 192 12.98 8.46 1.01
CA PRO A 192 13.99 8.76 2.02
C PRO A 192 13.70 10.01 2.87
N ILE A 193 12.60 10.72 2.60
CA ILE A 193 12.22 11.96 3.30
C ILE A 193 11.78 11.62 4.71
N GLU A 194 12.43 12.23 5.70
CA GLU A 194 12.03 12.12 7.10
C GLU A 194 11.15 13.30 7.52
N GLN A 195 10.35 13.12 8.57
CA GLN A 195 9.47 14.18 9.07
C GLN A 195 10.24 15.47 9.41
N ILE A 196 11.47 15.35 9.93
CA ILE A 196 12.33 16.50 10.25
C ILE A 196 12.73 17.30 9.00
N ASP A 197 12.87 16.64 7.85
CA ASP A 197 13.21 17.30 6.60
C ASP A 197 12.05 18.20 6.13
N LEU A 198 10.81 17.70 6.25
CA LEU A 198 9.59 18.45 5.97
C LEU A 198 9.36 19.61 6.95
N GLN A 199 9.63 19.40 8.24
CA GLN A 199 9.54 20.46 9.25
C GLN A 199 10.52 21.60 8.96
N ARG A 200 11.72 21.28 8.48
CA ARG A 200 12.71 22.27 8.04
C ARG A 200 12.25 22.96 6.76
N LEU A 201 11.75 22.21 5.77
CA LEU A 201 11.22 22.79 4.54
C LEU A 201 10.10 23.80 4.82
N ALA A 202 9.20 23.49 5.76
CA ALA A 202 8.10 24.38 6.16
C ALA A 202 8.57 25.66 6.88
N LYS A 203 9.80 25.70 7.37
CA LYS A 203 10.40 26.86 8.07
C LYS A 203 11.47 27.56 7.25
N ASP A 204 11.85 26.98 6.11
CA ASP A 204 12.96 27.44 5.31
C ASP A 204 12.65 28.81 4.69
N GLN A 205 13.50 29.79 4.99
CA GLN A 205 13.48 31.12 4.42
C GLN A 205 14.58 31.18 3.35
N HIS A 206 14.25 30.72 2.14
CA HIS A 206 15.03 30.91 0.90
C HIS A 206 16.56 30.96 1.09
N SER A 207 17.20 29.82 1.33
CA SER A 207 18.65 29.71 1.14
C SER A 207 18.94 29.37 -0.32
N GLU A 208 19.32 30.36 -1.13
CA GLU A 208 19.91 30.12 -2.45
C GLU A 208 21.32 29.56 -2.27
N GLN A 209 21.42 28.25 -2.04
CA GLN A 209 22.67 27.52 -2.17
C GLN A 209 22.63 26.69 -3.44
N SER A 210 23.71 26.75 -4.21
CA SER A 210 23.85 25.94 -5.42
C SER A 210 23.89 24.47 -5.01
N LEU A 211 23.10 23.64 -5.71
CA LEU A 211 23.09 22.21 -5.52
C LEU A 211 24.45 21.64 -5.93
N LEU A 212 25.13 21.01 -4.98
CA LEU A 212 26.30 20.20 -5.24
C LEU A 212 25.86 18.89 -5.91
N SER A 213 26.63 18.42 -6.89
CA SER A 213 26.46 17.09 -7.47
C SER A 213 26.34 16.03 -6.37
N PRO A 214 25.44 15.04 -6.54
CA PRO A 214 25.25 14.00 -5.53
C PRO A 214 26.57 13.25 -5.31
N PRO A 215 26.97 12.97 -4.05
CA PRO A 215 28.14 12.13 -3.78
C PRO A 215 27.93 10.73 -4.39
N GLY A 216 29.01 10.03 -4.77
CA GLY A 216 28.93 8.84 -5.65
C GLY A 216 28.04 7.67 -5.21
N ALA A 217 27.60 7.58 -3.94
CA ALA A 217 26.64 6.58 -3.47
C ALA A 217 25.16 7.01 -3.61
N PHE A 218 24.92 8.19 -4.18
CA PHE A 218 23.61 8.79 -4.37
C PHE A 218 23.36 9.16 -5.82
N GLY A 219 22.09 9.19 -6.19
CA GLY A 219 21.61 9.73 -7.45
C GLY A 219 20.25 10.40 -7.26
N TYR A 220 19.66 10.84 -8.36
CA TYR A 220 18.31 11.39 -8.36
C TYR A 220 17.32 10.37 -8.89
N ASP A 221 16.15 10.28 -8.29
CA ASP A 221 15.04 9.54 -8.87
C ASP A 221 14.38 10.32 -10.03
N LYS A 222 13.35 9.73 -10.64
CA LYS A 222 12.62 10.34 -11.76
C LYS A 222 11.91 11.66 -11.43
N PHE A 223 11.79 12.03 -10.16
CA PHE A 223 11.20 13.30 -9.70
C PHE A 223 12.25 14.28 -9.16
N GLY A 224 13.54 13.95 -9.29
CA GLY A 224 14.66 14.78 -8.90
C GLY A 224 15.03 14.68 -7.41
N LEU A 225 14.44 13.75 -6.64
CA LEU A 225 14.76 13.59 -5.22
C LEU A 225 16.03 12.76 -5.07
N LEU A 226 16.88 13.17 -4.13
CA LEU A 226 18.12 12.49 -3.79
C LEU A 226 17.83 11.17 -3.08
N VAL A 227 18.28 10.08 -3.69
CA VAL A 227 18.10 8.69 -3.21
C VAL A 227 19.42 7.93 -3.29
N GLN A 228 19.50 6.75 -2.67
CA GLN A 228 20.64 5.85 -2.89
C GLN A 228 20.67 5.34 -4.34
N SER A 229 21.86 5.01 -4.85
CA SER A 229 22.06 4.69 -6.27
C SER A 229 21.20 3.54 -6.81
N ASN A 230 20.76 2.60 -5.97
CA ASN A 230 19.84 1.52 -6.35
C ASN A 230 18.40 1.96 -6.62
N PHE A 231 18.02 3.16 -6.16
CA PHE A 231 16.72 3.79 -6.43
C PHE A 231 16.81 4.96 -7.41
N ALA A 232 18.03 5.34 -7.81
CA ALA A 232 18.25 6.42 -8.76
C ALA A 232 17.77 6.02 -10.17
N ASP A 233 17.26 7.00 -10.90
CA ASP A 233 16.95 6.84 -12.30
C ASP A 233 18.18 7.27 -13.13
N PRO A 234 18.78 6.37 -13.94
CA PRO A 234 19.99 6.69 -14.70
C PRO A 234 19.78 7.80 -15.74
N SER A 235 18.53 8.06 -16.13
CA SER A 235 18.16 9.15 -17.05
C SER A 235 17.93 10.49 -16.32
N SER A 236 17.80 10.47 -14.99
CA SER A 236 17.51 11.66 -14.21
C SER A 236 18.79 12.45 -13.94
N THR A 237 18.96 13.51 -14.72
CA THR A 237 19.88 14.60 -14.36
C THR A 237 19.02 15.71 -13.78
N MET A 238 19.33 16.20 -12.58
CA MET A 238 18.70 17.42 -12.10
C MET A 238 18.99 18.53 -13.11
N ALA A 239 17.98 18.92 -13.88
CA ALA A 239 18.06 20.07 -14.75
C ALA A 239 18.33 21.27 -13.84
N VAL A 240 19.59 21.69 -13.79
CA VAL A 240 20.01 22.89 -13.09
C VAL A 240 19.35 24.03 -13.85
N CYS A 241 18.17 24.46 -13.41
CA CYS A 241 17.56 25.72 -13.83
C CYS A 241 18.40 26.87 -13.25
N CYS A 242 19.61 27.03 -13.77
CA CYS A 242 20.40 28.21 -13.55
C CYS A 242 20.00 29.27 -14.57
N THR A 243 19.64 30.43 -14.02
CA THR A 243 19.64 31.79 -14.57
C THR A 243 18.35 32.35 -15.17
N LYS A 244 17.83 33.33 -14.42
CA LYS A 244 17.40 34.69 -14.82
C LYS A 244 16.50 34.83 -16.07
N GLU A 245 15.31 35.36 -15.79
CA GLU A 245 14.60 36.33 -16.66
C GLU A 245 14.35 35.85 -18.10
N SER A 246 13.43 34.89 -18.26
CA SER A 246 12.66 34.81 -19.49
C SER A 246 11.25 34.33 -19.18
N ALA A 247 10.27 35.19 -19.47
CA ALA A 247 8.86 34.93 -19.30
C ALA A 247 8.36 33.95 -20.37
N HIS A 248 8.69 32.66 -20.24
CA HIS A 248 7.96 31.60 -20.93
C HIS A 248 8.23 30.22 -20.30
N CYS A 249 7.59 29.95 -19.16
CA CYS A 249 7.46 28.56 -18.70
C CYS A 249 6.41 27.86 -19.56
N GLN A 250 6.86 27.01 -20.49
CA GLN A 250 6.00 26.00 -21.08
C GLN A 250 5.67 24.92 -20.04
N PRO A 251 4.45 24.33 -20.08
CA PRO A 251 4.10 23.24 -19.20
C PRO A 251 4.81 21.94 -19.62
N MET A 252 5.01 21.08 -18.62
CA MET A 252 5.54 19.72 -18.68
C MET A 252 5.31 18.96 -20.00
N LEU A 253 6.42 18.42 -20.49
CA LEU A 253 6.58 17.17 -21.26
C LEU A 253 5.28 16.48 -21.69
N GLN A 254 4.80 16.86 -22.88
CA GLN A 254 3.89 16.05 -23.66
C GLN A 254 4.70 14.92 -24.30
N LEU A 255 4.55 13.69 -23.81
CA LEU A 255 5.02 12.49 -24.49
C LEU A 255 4.41 12.46 -25.89
N GLN A 256 5.21 12.78 -26.92
CA GLN A 256 4.82 12.59 -28.31
C GLN A 256 4.85 11.10 -28.66
N PRO A 257 3.79 10.53 -29.28
CA PRO A 257 3.87 9.21 -29.87
C PRO A 257 4.72 9.26 -31.15
N SER A 258 5.67 8.33 -31.24
CA SER A 258 6.52 8.12 -32.40
C SER A 258 5.68 7.79 -33.63
N SER A 259 5.66 8.69 -34.62
CA SER A 259 5.09 8.42 -35.94
C SER A 259 5.97 7.39 -36.65
N SER A 260 5.47 6.16 -36.78
CA SER A 260 6.03 5.22 -37.76
C SER A 260 5.38 5.52 -39.10
N GLN A 261 6.19 5.95 -40.05
CA GLN A 261 5.85 6.06 -41.46
C GLN A 261 5.55 4.67 -42.02
N GLU A 262 4.37 4.53 -42.62
CA GLU A 262 4.10 3.46 -43.59
C GLU A 262 4.85 3.72 -44.90
N PRO A 263 5.20 2.65 -45.63
CA PRO A 263 5.15 2.68 -47.08
C PRO A 263 4.02 1.78 -47.60
N SER A 264 3.17 2.41 -48.39
CA SER A 264 2.19 1.84 -49.29
C SER A 264 2.82 0.86 -50.28
N CYS A 265 2.22 -0.33 -50.45
CA CYS A 265 2.15 -0.99 -51.76
C CYS A 265 0.99 -2.00 -51.81
N SER A 266 0.18 -1.88 -52.87
CA SER A 266 -0.98 -2.69 -53.22
C SER A 266 -0.63 -4.15 -53.50
N GLN A 267 -1.53 -5.09 -53.23
CA GLN A 267 -2.13 -5.94 -54.27
C GLN A 267 -3.24 -6.87 -53.75
N GLU A 268 -4.32 -6.88 -54.54
CA GLU A 268 -5.36 -7.90 -54.68
C GLU A 268 -4.88 -9.35 -54.52
N LEU A 269 -5.71 -10.18 -53.89
CA LEU A 269 -6.32 -11.37 -54.53
C LEU A 269 -7.25 -12.09 -53.53
N SER A 270 -8.55 -12.06 -53.82
CA SER A 270 -9.54 -13.01 -53.30
C SER A 270 -9.18 -14.43 -53.74
N PRO A 271 -9.61 -15.46 -52.99
CA PRO A 271 -10.71 -16.24 -53.55
C PRO A 271 -11.80 -16.67 -52.56
N GLN A 272 -12.90 -16.97 -53.22
CA GLN A 272 -14.25 -17.31 -52.78
C GLN A 272 -14.43 -18.76 -52.26
N PHE A 273 -15.47 -18.89 -51.42
CA PHE A 273 -16.40 -20.04 -51.21
C PHE A 273 -15.95 -21.26 -50.37
N PRO A 274 -16.89 -22.07 -49.82
CA PRO A 274 -18.29 -21.80 -49.45
C PRO A 274 -18.71 -22.31 -48.05
N LEU A 275 -19.82 -21.74 -47.55
CA LEU A 275 -20.66 -22.25 -46.47
C LEU A 275 -21.21 -23.65 -46.78
N GLN A 276 -21.17 -24.55 -45.80
CA GLN A 276 -22.03 -25.74 -45.76
C GLN A 276 -22.49 -26.03 -44.32
N GLN A 277 -23.81 -26.09 -44.15
CA GLN A 277 -24.53 -26.37 -42.90
C GLN A 277 -24.81 -27.88 -42.74
N SER A 278 -24.59 -28.40 -41.52
CA SER A 278 -25.34 -29.44 -40.74
C SER A 278 -25.56 -30.86 -41.36
N PRO A 279 -25.97 -31.93 -40.61
CA PRO A 279 -26.43 -32.06 -39.21
C PRO A 279 -25.77 -33.26 -38.43
N PRO A 280 -26.23 -33.68 -37.21
CA PRO A 280 -25.56 -34.66 -36.35
C PRO A 280 -26.11 -36.10 -36.51
N PRO A 281 -25.53 -37.07 -35.78
CA PRO A 281 -26.37 -38.13 -35.22
C PRO A 281 -26.12 -38.42 -33.73
N GLU A 282 -27.19 -38.96 -33.17
CA GLU A 282 -27.48 -39.39 -31.80
C GLU A 282 -26.69 -40.62 -31.29
N SER A 283 -26.63 -40.68 -29.96
CA SER A 283 -26.86 -41.84 -29.07
C SER A 283 -25.94 -43.07 -29.09
N SER A 284 -25.37 -43.39 -27.91
CA SER A 284 -25.54 -44.64 -27.13
C SER A 284 -24.60 -44.58 -25.91
N LEU A 285 -25.09 -44.43 -24.66
CA LEU A 285 -25.38 -45.51 -23.70
C LEU A 285 -24.30 -46.60 -23.61
N THR A 286 -23.60 -46.71 -22.47
CA THR A 286 -23.67 -47.87 -21.54
C THR A 286 -22.64 -47.82 -20.39
N GLN A 287 -23.14 -48.15 -19.19
CA GLN A 287 -22.57 -48.96 -18.09
C GLN A 287 -21.25 -48.53 -17.40
N SER A 288 -21.19 -48.26 -16.08
CA SER A 288 -21.59 -49.00 -14.86
C SER A 288 -20.45 -49.81 -14.21
N CYS A 289 -20.45 -49.79 -12.86
CA CYS A 289 -19.74 -50.62 -11.86
C CYS A 289 -18.37 -50.10 -11.40
N SER A 290 -18.28 -49.58 -10.15
CA SER A 290 -17.93 -50.31 -8.90
C SER A 290 -16.43 -50.66 -8.86
N THR A 291 -15.64 -50.43 -7.81
CA THR A 291 -15.75 -50.95 -6.43
C THR A 291 -14.55 -50.46 -5.60
N GLN A 292 -14.74 -50.32 -4.28
CA GLN A 292 -13.77 -50.59 -3.18
C GLN A 292 -12.47 -49.74 -3.10
N SER A 293 -11.80 -49.52 -1.99
CA SER A 293 -11.98 -49.64 -0.53
C SER A 293 -10.67 -49.07 0.06
N SER A 294 -10.72 -48.46 1.24
CA SER A 294 -9.55 -48.05 2.05
C SER A 294 -8.61 -49.22 2.39
N PRO A 295 -7.37 -48.98 2.87
CA PRO A 295 -7.12 -48.73 4.31
C PRO A 295 -6.04 -47.64 4.56
N ARG A 296 -6.15 -46.81 5.60
CA ARG A 296 -5.81 -47.01 7.04
C ARG A 296 -4.31 -47.06 7.35
N GLY A 297 -3.85 -46.11 8.17
CA GLY A 297 -2.53 -46.02 8.81
C GLY A 297 -2.09 -44.54 8.82
N SER A 298 -1.76 -43.86 9.91
CA SER A 298 -1.28 -44.29 11.22
C SER A 298 -1.50 -43.17 12.24
N SER A 299 -1.69 -43.56 13.50
CA SER A 299 -1.67 -42.69 14.68
C SER A 299 -0.33 -41.98 14.87
N PRO A 300 -0.30 -40.93 15.72
CA PRO A 300 0.53 -41.08 16.90
C PRO A 300 -0.20 -40.68 18.19
N SER A 301 0.04 -41.49 19.22
CA SER A 301 -0.34 -41.22 20.60
C SER A 301 0.81 -40.56 21.35
N ASN A 302 0.44 -39.64 22.22
CA ASN A 302 0.86 -39.58 23.63
C ASN A 302 2.18 -38.88 24.05
N THR A 303 1.96 -37.79 24.79
CA THR A 303 2.29 -37.67 26.24
C THR A 303 3.50 -36.79 26.61
N SER A 304 3.11 -35.57 27.01
CA SER A 304 3.36 -34.92 28.30
C SER A 304 4.72 -34.29 28.65
N ALA A 305 4.52 -33.06 29.13
CA ALA A 305 5.04 -32.46 30.36
C ALA A 305 6.51 -32.07 30.38
N LEU A 306 6.73 -30.76 30.52
CA LEU A 306 7.75 -30.15 31.38
C LEU A 306 7.40 -28.66 31.57
N THR A 307 6.73 -28.36 32.68
CA THR A 307 6.82 -27.07 33.37
C THR A 307 8.11 -27.05 34.19
N PRO A 308 8.77 -25.88 34.32
CA PRO A 308 8.75 -25.28 35.65
C PRO A 308 8.71 -23.74 35.68
N SER A 309 7.95 -23.25 36.68
CA SER A 309 8.21 -22.15 37.62
C SER A 309 8.54 -20.72 37.14
N PRO A 310 7.81 -19.69 37.63
CA PRO A 310 8.20 -18.30 37.55
C PRO A 310 9.14 -17.92 38.71
N SER A 311 10.28 -17.31 38.40
CA SER A 311 11.13 -16.64 39.38
C SER A 311 10.74 -15.16 39.49
N GLU A 312 10.34 -14.79 40.70
CA GLU A 312 10.22 -13.43 41.18
C GLU A 312 11.53 -12.64 40.99
N LEU A 313 11.42 -11.43 40.44
CA LEU A 313 12.47 -10.42 40.51
C LEU A 313 11.89 -9.20 41.21
N SER A 314 12.14 -9.14 42.51
CA SER A 314 12.00 -7.96 43.35
C SER A 314 12.96 -6.87 42.88
N LEU A 315 12.45 -5.66 42.65
CA LEU A 315 13.26 -4.44 42.53
C LEU A 315 13.17 -3.65 43.85
N PRO A 316 14.30 -3.28 44.48
CA PRO A 316 14.33 -2.31 45.56
C PRO A 316 14.93 -0.99 45.06
N VAL A 317 14.16 0.10 45.05
CA VAL A 317 14.74 1.45 45.13
C VAL A 317 13.80 2.36 45.94
N SER A 318 14.24 2.67 47.15
CA SER A 318 13.69 3.73 48.00
C SER A 318 14.42 5.06 47.71
N PRO A 319 14.22 6.17 48.45
CA PRO A 319 13.71 7.41 47.88
C PRO A 319 14.78 8.53 47.87
N THR A 320 14.55 9.62 47.13
CA THR A 320 15.25 10.88 47.44
C THR A 320 14.40 12.11 47.13
N ARG A 321 13.89 12.67 48.23
CA ARG A 321 13.58 14.07 48.53
C ARG A 321 14.57 15.04 47.86
N SER A 322 14.10 16.15 47.30
CA SER A 322 14.24 17.48 47.93
C SER A 322 13.92 18.62 46.96
N SER A 323 13.16 19.55 47.51
CA SER A 323 12.77 20.87 47.02
C SER A 323 13.94 21.76 46.65
N SER A 324 13.70 22.70 45.72
CA SER A 324 14.33 24.03 45.77
C SER A 324 13.45 25.10 45.11
N PRO A 325 13.57 26.37 45.55
CA PRO A 325 12.61 27.44 45.31
C PRO A 325 13.01 28.38 44.16
N GLU A 326 12.02 29.07 43.60
CA GLU A 326 12.18 30.25 42.75
C GLU A 326 12.72 31.46 43.54
N PRO A 327 13.56 32.28 42.90
CA PRO A 327 13.72 33.67 43.26
C PRO A 327 13.23 34.65 42.17
N SER A 328 12.48 35.65 42.66
CA SER A 328 12.36 37.05 42.17
C SER A 328 11.66 37.35 40.85
#